data_AF-A0A818IAE0-F1
#
_entry.id   AF-A0A818IAE0-F1
#
_cell.length_a   1.000
_cell.length_b   1.000
_cell.length_c   1.000
_cell.angle_alpha   90.00
_cell.angle_beta   90.00
_cell.angle_gamma   90.00
#
_symmetry.space_group_name_H-M   'P 1'
#
loop_
_entity.id
_entity.type
_entity.pdbx_description
1 polymer ?
#
loop_
_entity_poly.entity_id
_entity_poly.type
_entity_poly.pdbx_seq_one_letter_code
_entity_poly.pdbx_strand_id
1 'polypeptide(L)'
;MLISIGERERITLIGPTDIGPTYDPGHLVTKWRNRLFSATADLCFGADKISIKHREELIDDDQYSKLDHGITQSDINPKDRQSYRSCVKLISDDVINLLTDRKDTEGTVIYLMLLKMIVRAYMEKSATLSERLESACCVVFVCRIWWSWLKKESPSSSSKRTTACEQRNHINKYFITKPA
;
A
#
# COMPACT_ATOMS: atom_id res chain seq x y z
N MET A 1 -13.85 5.31 13.35
CA MET A 1 -13.40 4.03 12.78
C MET A 1 -11.92 4.19 12.49
N LEU A 2 -11.05 3.51 13.25
CA LEU A 2 -9.60 3.67 13.14
C LEU A 2 -8.97 2.38 12.60
N ILE A 3 -8.00 2.55 11.72
CA ILE A 3 -7.16 1.47 11.22
C ILE A 3 -6.07 1.26 12.28
N SER A 4 -6.13 0.18 13.05
CA SER A 4 -5.04 -0.23 13.94
C SER A 4 -4.18 -1.26 13.25
N ILE A 5 -2.89 -1.24 13.57
CA ILE A 5 -1.97 -2.23 13.05
C ILE A 5 -1.22 -2.83 14.23
N GLY A 6 -1.56 -4.07 14.60
CA GLY A 6 -0.99 -4.78 15.75
C GLY A 6 0.43 -5.32 15.49
N GLU A 7 1.13 -5.65 16.58
CA GLU A 7 2.58 -5.95 16.76
C GLU A 7 3.24 -6.99 15.84
N ARG A 8 2.49 -7.60 14.92
CA ARG A 8 3.04 -8.36 13.79
C ARG A 8 2.22 -8.03 12.56
N GLU A 9 2.71 -7.11 11.72
CA GLU A 9 2.30 -6.92 10.32
C GLU A 9 0.81 -7.15 9.96
N ARG A 10 -0.15 -6.71 10.77
CA ARG A 10 -1.59 -6.90 10.50
C ARG A 10 -2.34 -5.59 10.50
N ILE A 11 -3.03 -5.27 9.40
CA ILE A 11 -4.02 -4.19 9.38
C ILE A 11 -5.36 -4.69 9.94
N THR A 12 -5.79 -4.10 11.05
CA THR A 12 -7.04 -4.38 11.76
C THR A 12 -7.93 -3.12 11.75
N LEU A 13 -9.18 -3.23 11.33
CA LEU A 13 -10.16 -2.14 11.49
C LEU A 13 -10.74 -2.24 12.92
N ILE A 14 -10.40 -1.32 13.83
CA ILE A 14 -10.92 -1.34 15.21
C ILE A 14 -12.14 -0.43 15.35
N GLY A 15 -13.15 -0.95 16.05
CA GLY A 15 -14.26 -0.20 16.61
C GLY A 15 -13.83 0.79 17.71
N PRO A 16 -14.76 1.64 18.19
CA PRO A 16 -14.44 2.82 18.99
C PRO A 16 -14.02 2.59 20.46
N THR A 17 -13.64 1.37 20.89
CA THR A 17 -13.46 1.05 22.33
C THR A 17 -12.05 0.65 22.78
N ASP A 18 -11.06 0.54 21.90
CA ASP A 18 -9.68 0.23 22.32
C ASP A 18 -8.72 1.39 22.02
N ILE A 19 -8.43 2.20 23.04
CA ILE A 19 -7.40 3.26 23.00
C ILE A 19 -6.04 2.61 23.28
N GLY A 20 -5.49 1.95 22.27
CA GLY A 20 -4.06 1.58 22.23
C GLY A 20 -3.17 2.82 22.00
N PRO A 21 -1.83 2.68 22.10
CA PRO A 21 -0.89 3.80 22.01
C PRO A 21 -1.15 4.61 20.74
N THR A 22 -1.23 5.93 20.91
CA THR A 22 -1.50 6.94 19.87
C THR A 22 -0.71 6.62 18.60
N TYR A 23 -1.39 6.07 17.59
CA TYR A 23 -0.77 5.71 16.32
C TYR A 23 -0.35 6.98 15.58
N ASP A 24 0.95 7.16 15.36
CA ASP A 24 1.48 8.24 14.52
C ASP A 24 1.12 7.97 13.05
N PRO A 25 0.38 8.86 12.37
CA PRO A 25 0.14 8.81 10.93
C PRO A 25 1.39 8.57 10.08
N GLY A 26 2.55 9.08 10.51
CA GLY A 26 3.82 8.84 9.84
C GLY A 26 4.21 7.36 9.80
N HIS A 27 3.89 6.61 10.85
CA HIS A 27 4.14 5.17 10.91
C HIS A 27 3.25 4.40 9.93
N LEU A 28 1.98 4.81 9.77
CA LEU A 28 1.07 4.20 8.79
C LEU A 28 1.59 4.39 7.36
N VAL A 29 1.98 5.62 7.00
CA VAL A 29 2.52 5.96 5.68
C VAL A 29 3.81 5.20 5.38
N THR A 30 4.76 5.20 6.33
CA THR A 30 6.03 4.48 6.16
C THR A 30 5.84 2.97 6.06
N LYS A 31 4.92 2.38 6.82
CA LYS A 31 4.60 0.95 6.73
C LYS A 31 4.03 0.59 5.37
N TRP A 32 3.12 1.42 4.84
CA TRP A 32 2.50 1.17 3.55
C TRP A 32 3.49 1.37 2.39
N ARG A 33 4.35 2.38 2.48
CA ARG A 33 5.50 2.54 1.58
C ARG A 33 6.40 1.31 1.62
N ASN A 34 6.89 0.93 2.80
CA ASN A 34 7.84 -0.18 2.96
C ASN A 34 7.28 -1.52 2.46
N ARG A 35 5.95 -1.67 2.45
CA ARG A 35 5.29 -2.85 1.89
C ARG A 35 5.46 -2.92 0.36
N LEU A 36 5.42 -1.80 -0.35
CA LEU A 36 5.70 -1.74 -1.80
C LEU A 36 7.12 -2.22 -2.12
N PHE A 37 8.07 -1.98 -1.23
CA PHE A 37 9.48 -2.39 -1.36
C PHE A 37 9.76 -3.80 -0.82
N SER A 38 8.75 -4.47 -0.25
CA SER A 38 8.95 -5.78 0.38
C SER A 38 9.06 -6.86 -0.68
N ALA A 39 10.21 -7.54 -0.72
CA ALA A 39 10.39 -8.75 -1.54
C ALA A 39 9.68 -9.99 -0.97
N THR A 40 9.12 -9.88 0.25
CA THR A 40 8.59 -11.02 1.01
C THR A 40 7.13 -11.32 0.68
N ALA A 41 6.39 -10.38 0.11
CA ALA A 41 4.99 -10.59 -0.22
C ALA A 41 4.63 -10.02 -1.57
N ASP A 42 3.90 -10.82 -2.34
CA ASP A 42 3.27 -10.37 -3.57
C ASP A 42 2.08 -9.47 -3.23
N LEU A 43 2.09 -8.27 -3.80
CA LEU A 43 0.95 -7.36 -3.80
C LEU A 43 0.29 -7.46 -5.17
N CYS A 44 -1.01 -7.75 -5.18
CA CYS A 44 -1.81 -7.79 -6.40
C CYS A 44 -3.15 -7.09 -6.19
N PHE A 45 -3.64 -6.45 -7.25
CA PHE A 45 -4.97 -5.88 -7.30
C PHE A 45 -5.70 -6.49 -8.50
N GLY A 46 -6.60 -7.44 -8.25
CA GLY A 46 -7.16 -8.22 -9.35
C GLY A 46 -6.08 -9.05 -10.03
N ALA A 47 -6.03 -8.99 -11.36
CA ALA A 47 -4.98 -9.65 -12.15
C ALA A 47 -3.65 -8.90 -12.13
N ASP A 48 -3.64 -7.62 -11.74
CA ASP A 48 -2.47 -6.76 -11.86
C ASP A 48 -1.51 -6.91 -10.70
N LYS A 49 -0.22 -7.02 -11.03
CA LYS A 49 0.85 -7.08 -10.04
C LYS A 49 1.26 -5.68 -9.64
N ILE A 50 1.31 -5.43 -8.34
CA ILE A 50 1.87 -4.20 -7.78
C ILE A 50 3.37 -4.42 -7.60
N SER A 51 4.18 -3.55 -8.18
CA SER A 51 5.63 -3.69 -8.18
C SER A 51 6.32 -2.34 -8.13
N ILE A 52 7.42 -2.27 -7.36
CA ILE A 52 8.33 -1.13 -7.39
C ILE A 52 9.11 -1.05 -8.71
N LYS A 53 9.26 -2.18 -9.41
CA LYS A 53 10.01 -2.25 -10.68
C LYS A 53 9.48 -1.29 -11.74
N HIS A 54 8.17 -1.08 -11.78
CA HIS A 54 7.56 -0.13 -12.74
C HIS A 54 8.10 1.30 -12.55
N ARG A 55 8.63 1.64 -11.36
CA ARG A 55 9.29 2.92 -11.09
C ARG A 55 10.79 2.91 -11.35
N GLU A 56 11.46 1.79 -11.09
CA GLU A 56 12.85 1.59 -11.50
C GLU A 56 12.94 1.77 -13.02
N GLU A 57 12.04 1.13 -13.75
CA GLU A 57 11.86 1.27 -15.19
C GLU A 57 11.55 2.69 -15.63
N LEU A 58 10.83 3.49 -14.83
CA LEU A 58 10.58 4.90 -15.14
C LEU A 58 11.85 5.77 -15.01
N ILE A 59 12.74 5.44 -14.06
CA ILE A 59 13.99 6.17 -13.85
C ILE A 59 15.02 5.81 -14.93
N ASP A 60 14.99 4.57 -15.39
CA ASP A 60 15.96 4.03 -16.35
C ASP A 60 15.49 4.16 -17.81
N ASP A 61 14.29 4.71 -18.06
CA ASP A 61 13.74 4.92 -19.40
C ASP A 61 14.24 6.23 -20.03
N ASP A 62 14.91 6.12 -21.18
CA ASP A 62 15.45 7.25 -21.94
C ASP A 62 14.38 8.23 -22.46
N GLN A 63 13.10 7.84 -22.46
CA GLN A 63 11.99 8.72 -22.88
C GLN A 63 11.67 9.81 -21.85
N TYR A 64 12.00 9.59 -20.57
CA TYR A 64 11.65 10.49 -19.48
C TYR A 64 12.90 11.00 -18.79
N SER A 65 12.99 12.31 -18.62
CA SER A 65 14.04 12.92 -17.85
C SER A 65 13.67 13.00 -16.37
N LYS A 66 14.69 13.23 -15.53
CA LYS A 66 14.49 13.53 -14.10
C LYS A 66 13.55 14.72 -13.85
N LEU A 67 13.46 15.65 -14.81
CA LEU A 67 12.57 16.81 -14.70
C LEU A 67 11.10 16.42 -14.87
N ASP A 68 10.82 15.34 -15.61
CA ASP A 68 9.48 14.86 -15.87
C ASP A 68 8.94 14.08 -14.67
N HIS A 69 9.74 13.18 -14.09
CA HIS A 69 9.29 12.31 -12.99
C HIS A 69 9.69 12.77 -11.58
N GLY A 70 10.72 13.61 -11.42
CA GLY A 70 11.16 14.17 -10.12
C GLY A 70 11.78 13.19 -9.10
N ILE A 71 11.69 11.88 -9.33
CA ILE A 71 12.28 10.81 -8.50
C ILE A 71 13.76 10.51 -8.84
N THR A 72 14.52 9.98 -7.88
CA THR A 72 15.90 9.48 -8.09
C THR A 72 16.06 8.06 -7.54
N GLN A 73 17.14 7.37 -7.93
CA GLN A 73 17.49 6.04 -7.42
C GLN A 73 17.55 5.98 -5.87
N SER A 74 17.95 7.07 -5.21
CA SER A 74 17.91 7.16 -3.74
C SER A 74 16.48 7.13 -3.15
N ASP A 75 15.48 7.63 -3.87
CA ASP A 75 14.09 7.71 -3.39
C ASP A 75 13.39 6.35 -3.39
N ILE A 76 13.87 5.42 -4.21
CA ILE A 76 13.41 4.02 -4.28
C ILE A 76 14.31 3.06 -3.50
N ASN A 77 15.24 3.56 -2.68
CA ASN A 77 16.11 2.71 -1.88
C ASN A 77 15.35 2.06 -0.71
N PRO A 78 15.24 0.72 -0.65
CA PRO A 78 14.52 0.01 0.41
C PRO A 78 15.22 0.07 1.79
N LYS A 79 16.49 0.50 1.84
CA LYS A 79 17.23 0.69 3.10
C LYS A 79 16.74 1.93 3.86
N ASP A 80 16.25 2.93 3.14
CA ASP A 80 15.71 4.15 3.75
C ASP A 80 14.22 3.97 4.07
N ARG A 81 13.95 3.32 5.20
CA ARG A 81 12.59 2.93 5.63
C ARG A 81 11.78 4.07 6.27
N GLN A 82 12.40 5.21 6.54
CA GLN A 82 11.81 6.32 7.30
C GLN A 82 11.67 7.62 6.48
N SER A 83 12.23 7.69 5.27
CA SER A 83 12.08 8.89 4.43
C SER A 83 10.64 9.14 3.99
N TYR A 84 10.00 10.07 4.68
CA TYR A 84 8.72 10.65 4.28
C TYR A 84 8.85 11.45 2.99
N ARG A 85 9.97 12.17 2.79
CA ARG A 85 10.21 12.97 1.58
C ARG A 85 10.19 12.10 0.33
N SER A 86 10.87 10.96 0.36
CA SER A 86 10.87 10.02 -0.75
C SER A 86 9.47 9.44 -0.95
N CYS A 87 8.72 9.16 0.13
CA CYS A 87 7.32 8.77 0.03
C CYS A 87 6.47 9.78 -0.76
N VAL A 88 6.55 11.07 -0.41
CA VAL A 88 5.78 12.14 -1.06
C VAL A 88 6.15 12.29 -2.54
N LYS A 89 7.44 12.23 -2.86
CA LYS A 89 7.89 12.24 -4.27
C LYS A 89 7.38 11.04 -5.04
N LEU A 90 7.31 9.87 -4.40
CA LEU A 90 6.79 8.69 -5.07
C LEU A 90 5.33 8.96 -5.50
N ILE A 91 4.49 9.45 -4.62
CA ILE A 91 3.06 9.70 -4.90
C ILE A 91 2.77 11.03 -5.62
N SER A 92 3.76 11.65 -6.27
CA SER A 92 3.52 12.88 -7.04
C SER A 92 2.57 12.60 -8.20
N ASP A 93 1.82 13.64 -8.61
CA ASP A 93 0.91 13.53 -9.77
C ASP A 93 1.69 13.19 -11.03
N ASP A 94 2.88 13.77 -11.22
CA ASP A 94 3.72 13.51 -12.38
C ASP A 94 4.06 12.02 -12.52
N VAL A 95 4.49 11.36 -11.43
CA VAL A 95 4.81 9.93 -11.49
C VAL A 95 3.55 9.08 -11.70
N ILE A 96 2.43 9.43 -11.06
CA ILE A 96 1.17 8.69 -11.23
C ILE A 96 0.68 8.79 -12.67
N ASN A 97 0.73 9.98 -13.28
CA ASN A 97 0.31 10.21 -14.66
C ASN A 97 1.21 9.45 -15.63
N LEU A 98 2.54 9.54 -15.47
CA LEU A 98 3.50 8.80 -16.29
C LEU A 98 3.34 7.28 -16.22
N LEU A 99 2.98 6.76 -15.04
CA LEU A 99 2.67 5.34 -14.90
C LEU A 99 1.32 4.99 -15.53
N THR A 100 0.32 5.87 -15.47
CA THR A 100 -1.01 5.63 -16.03
C THR A 100 -0.99 5.43 -17.54
N ASP A 101 -0.03 6.07 -18.23
CA ASP A 101 0.13 5.94 -19.68
C ASP A 101 0.75 4.59 -20.11
N ARG A 102 1.30 3.81 -19.17
CA ARG A 102 1.89 2.49 -19.43
C ARG A 102 0.88 1.37 -19.23
N LYS A 103 0.92 0.37 -20.13
CA LYS A 103 0.13 -0.86 -19.99
C LYS A 103 0.89 -1.81 -19.05
N ASP A 104 0.23 -2.32 -18.00
CA ASP A 104 0.75 -3.21 -16.92
C ASP A 104 1.00 -2.56 -15.55
N THR A 105 0.83 -1.25 -15.44
CA THR A 105 1.10 -0.49 -14.21
C THR A 105 -0.15 -0.21 -13.38
N GLU A 106 -1.34 -0.57 -13.86
CA GLU A 106 -2.64 -0.17 -13.29
C GLU A 106 -2.74 -0.52 -11.79
N GLY A 107 -2.36 -1.74 -11.41
CA GLY A 107 -2.35 -2.14 -10.00
C GLY A 107 -1.43 -1.25 -9.15
N THR A 108 -0.23 -0.95 -9.66
CA THR A 108 0.72 -0.04 -9.00
C THR A 108 0.16 1.38 -8.92
N VAL A 109 -0.48 1.90 -9.98
CA VAL A 109 -1.13 3.21 -9.98
C VAL A 109 -2.19 3.30 -8.89
N ILE A 110 -3.10 2.33 -8.81
CA ILE A 110 -4.14 2.26 -7.78
C ILE A 110 -3.50 2.25 -6.39
N TYR A 111 -2.46 1.45 -6.17
CA TYR A 111 -1.75 1.39 -4.90
C TYR A 111 -1.15 2.75 -4.48
N LEU A 112 -0.58 3.48 -5.44
CA LEU A 112 0.02 4.79 -5.20
C LEU A 112 -1.02 5.87 -4.96
N MET A 113 -2.16 5.82 -5.65
CA MET A 113 -3.31 6.69 -5.38
C MET A 113 -3.86 6.45 -3.97
N LEU A 114 -3.96 5.19 -3.54
CA LEU A 114 -4.34 4.84 -2.17
C LEU A 114 -3.36 5.43 -1.15
N LEU A 115 -2.05 5.27 -1.38
CA LEU A 115 -1.00 5.86 -0.53
C LEU A 115 -1.11 7.38 -0.47
N LYS A 116 -1.38 8.03 -1.61
CA LYS A 116 -1.62 9.47 -1.70
C LYS A 116 -2.81 9.92 -0.87
N MET A 117 -3.91 9.18 -0.92
CA MET A 117 -5.09 9.47 -0.11
C MET A 117 -4.85 9.29 1.39
N ILE A 118 -4.04 8.32 1.83
CA ILE A 118 -3.64 8.23 3.26
C ILE A 118 -2.79 9.44 3.66
N VAL A 119 -1.81 9.83 2.83
CA VAL A 119 -1.01 11.02 3.11
C VAL A 119 -1.92 12.26 3.21
N ARG A 120 -2.86 12.43 2.27
CA ARG A 120 -3.84 13.53 2.29
C ARG A 120 -4.74 13.50 3.54
N ALA A 121 -5.22 12.33 3.93
CA ALA A 121 -6.13 12.19 5.06
C ALA A 121 -5.46 12.53 6.40
N TYR A 122 -4.22 12.10 6.60
CA TYR A 122 -3.61 12.12 7.94
C TYR A 122 -2.40 13.05 8.08
N MET A 123 -1.59 13.24 7.02
CA MET A 123 -0.34 14.01 7.09
C MET A 123 -0.49 15.44 6.53
N GLU A 124 -1.35 15.64 5.55
CA GLU A 124 -1.44 16.89 4.79
C GLU A 124 -2.13 18.01 5.59
N LYS A 125 -1.34 18.91 6.17
CA LYS A 125 -1.84 20.00 7.03
C LYS A 125 -2.74 21.00 6.29
N SER A 126 -2.57 21.11 4.97
CA SER A 126 -3.35 22.01 4.13
C SER A 126 -4.76 21.48 3.79
N ALA A 127 -4.99 20.17 3.94
CA ALA A 127 -6.27 19.54 3.60
C ALA A 127 -7.36 19.90 4.62
N THR A 128 -8.53 20.29 4.11
CA THR A 128 -9.74 20.55 4.90
C THR A 128 -10.27 19.27 5.55
N LEU A 129 -11.13 19.42 6.56
CA LEU A 129 -11.73 18.27 7.22
C LEU A 129 -12.54 17.39 6.26
N SER A 130 -13.28 17.98 5.31
CA SER A 130 -14.06 17.23 4.32
C SER A 130 -13.16 16.37 3.44
N GLU A 131 -12.11 16.96 2.87
CA GLU A 131 -11.18 16.24 2.00
C GLU A 131 -10.46 15.10 2.72
N ARG A 132 -10.13 15.30 4.00
CA ARG A 132 -9.52 14.27 4.84
C ARG A 132 -10.48 13.11 5.07
N LEU A 133 -11.74 13.41 5.37
CA LEU A 133 -12.78 12.41 5.57
C LEU A 133 -13.06 11.63 4.28
N GLU A 134 -13.20 12.33 3.15
CA GLU A 134 -13.39 11.72 1.84
C GLU A 134 -12.23 10.78 1.48
N SER A 135 -10.99 11.24 1.67
CA SER A 135 -9.78 10.44 1.41
C SER A 135 -9.72 9.20 2.30
N ALA A 136 -9.98 9.35 3.60
CA ALA A 136 -9.99 8.23 4.55
C ALA A 136 -11.10 7.22 4.23
N CYS A 137 -12.30 7.70 3.92
CA CYS A 137 -13.45 6.88 3.55
C CYS A 137 -13.17 6.07 2.27
N CYS A 138 -12.61 6.73 1.24
CA CYS A 138 -12.25 6.09 -0.02
C CYS A 138 -11.24 4.95 0.21
N VAL A 139 -10.17 5.24 0.97
CA VAL A 139 -9.15 4.23 1.33
C VAL A 139 -9.77 3.03 2.05
N VAL A 140 -10.60 3.28 3.07
CA VAL A 140 -11.26 2.20 3.81
C VAL A 140 -12.16 1.37 2.90
N PHE A 141 -12.92 2.00 2.02
CA PHE A 141 -13.83 1.32 1.10
C PHE A 141 -13.07 0.44 0.10
N VAL A 142 -12.03 0.97 -0.54
CA VAL A 142 -11.20 0.20 -1.48
C VAL A 142 -10.50 -0.96 -0.78
N CYS A 143 -9.94 -0.74 0.42
CA CYS A 143 -9.34 -1.82 1.21
C CYS A 143 -10.34 -2.94 1.55
N ARG A 144 -11.61 -2.61 1.82
CA ARG A 144 -12.66 -3.61 2.06
C ARG A 144 -13.00 -4.43 0.81
N ILE A 145 -13.07 -3.77 -0.36
CA ILE A 145 -13.28 -4.46 -1.64
C ILE A 145 -12.10 -5.37 -1.95
N TRP A 146 -10.88 -4.82 -1.85
CA TRP A 146 -9.64 -5.56 -2.07
C TRP A 146 -9.55 -6.78 -1.16
N TRP A 147 -9.89 -6.62 0.12
CA TRP A 147 -9.96 -7.72 1.07
C TRP A 147 -10.98 -8.80 0.69
N SER A 148 -12.17 -8.37 0.27
CA SER A 148 -13.23 -9.29 -0.15
C SER A 148 -12.84 -10.09 -1.38
N TRP A 149 -12.09 -9.49 -2.30
CA TRP A 149 -11.52 -10.17 -3.46
C TRP A 149 -10.45 -11.19 -3.06
N LEU A 150 -9.49 -10.81 -2.20
CA LEU A 150 -8.44 -11.72 -1.71
C LEU A 150 -9.02 -12.98 -1.03
N LYS A 151 -10.15 -12.87 -0.33
CA LYS A 151 -10.85 -14.01 0.27
C LYS A 151 -11.48 -14.96 -0.75
N LYS A 152 -11.89 -14.46 -1.92
CA LYS A 152 -12.48 -15.28 -2.98
C LYS A 152 -11.40 -16.05 -3.76
N GLU A 153 -10.26 -15.41 -3.99
CA GLU A 153 -9.09 -16.01 -4.62
C GLU A 153 -8.34 -17.00 -3.71
N SER A 154 -8.49 -16.89 -2.38
CA SER A 154 -7.98 -17.93 -1.49
C SER A 154 -8.78 -19.21 -1.74
N PRO A 155 -8.15 -20.31 -2.21
CA PRO A 155 -8.88 -21.53 -2.54
C PRO A 155 -9.66 -21.97 -1.31
N SER A 156 -10.99 -22.09 -1.47
CA SER A 156 -11.85 -22.67 -0.46
C SER A 156 -11.26 -24.01 -0.05
N SER A 157 -11.01 -24.16 1.24
CA SER A 157 -10.52 -25.37 1.89
C SER A 157 -11.48 -26.54 1.68
N SER A 158 -11.38 -27.18 0.52
CA SER A 158 -12.07 -28.43 0.19
C SER A 158 -11.18 -29.31 -0.70
N SER A 159 -9.92 -29.50 -0.30
CA SER A 159 -9.30 -30.83 -0.37
C SER A 159 -7.93 -30.84 0.30
N LYS A 160 -7.75 -31.87 1.12
CA LYS A 160 -6.50 -32.45 1.62
C LYS A 160 -5.85 -31.78 2.83
N ARG A 161 -5.73 -32.63 3.86
CA ARG A 161 -4.92 -32.46 5.07
C ARG A 161 -3.49 -32.13 4.66
N THR A 162 -3.02 -30.95 5.03
CA THR A 162 -1.58 -30.66 5.07
C THR A 162 -1.26 -29.93 6.36
N THR A 163 -0.10 -30.27 6.90
CA THR A 163 0.33 -30.08 8.27
C THR A 163 0.40 -28.60 8.67
N ALA A 164 0.23 -28.32 9.96
CA ALA A 164 0.16 -26.97 10.56
C ALA A 164 1.37 -26.05 10.28
N CYS A 165 2.44 -26.56 9.66
CA CYS A 165 3.60 -25.80 9.21
C CYS A 165 3.31 -25.01 7.91
N GLU A 166 2.56 -25.58 6.97
CA GLU A 166 2.33 -24.96 5.64
C GLU A 166 1.24 -23.87 5.68
N GLN A 167 0.26 -24.01 6.56
CA GLN A 167 -0.78 -22.97 6.74
C GLN A 167 -0.22 -21.64 7.26
N ARG A 168 0.87 -21.66 8.03
CA ARG A 168 1.55 -20.44 8.50
C ARG A 168 2.23 -19.66 7.37
N ASN A 169 2.72 -20.35 6.35
CA ASN A 169 3.37 -19.72 5.21
C ASN A 169 2.36 -19.08 4.25
N HIS A 170 1.16 -19.67 4.10
CA HIS A 170 0.14 -19.14 3.18
C HIS A 170 -0.62 -17.92 3.74
N ILE A 171 -0.77 -17.80 5.06
CA ILE A 171 -1.41 -16.64 5.70
C ILE A 171 -0.47 -15.41 5.68
N ASN A 172 0.85 -15.61 5.73
CA ASN A 172 1.83 -14.53 5.57
C ASN A 172 1.94 -14.00 4.12
N LYS A 173 1.32 -14.67 3.15
CA LYS A 173 1.32 -14.24 1.73
C LYS A 173 0.43 -13.02 1.49
N TYR A 174 -0.61 -12.79 2.31
CA TYR A 174 -1.59 -11.72 2.07
C TYR A 174 -1.55 -10.65 3.17
N PHE A 175 -1.58 -9.39 2.74
CA PHE A 175 -1.35 -8.20 3.58
C PHE A 175 -2.48 -7.91 4.60
N ILE A 176 -3.69 -8.35 4.29
CA ILE A 176 -4.84 -8.21 5.17
C ILE A 176 -5.09 -9.61 5.75
N THR A 177 -5.37 -9.74 7.05
CA THR A 177 -5.73 -11.02 7.68
C THR A 177 -6.97 -10.85 8.55
N LYS A 178 -7.63 -11.96 8.94
CA LYS A 178 -8.84 -11.90 9.76
C LYS A 178 -8.55 -11.19 11.10
N PRO A 179 -9.47 -10.34 11.60
CA PRO A 179 -9.39 -9.85 12.96
C PRO A 179 -9.42 -11.06 13.92
N ALA A 180 -8.63 -10.98 14.98
CA ALA A 180 -8.65 -11.94 16.08
C ALA A 180 -9.98 -11.85 16.83
#